data_AF-A0A1G8HXW5-F1
#
_entry.id   AF-A0A1G8HXW5-F1
#
_cell.length_a   1.000
_cell.length_b   1.000
_cell.length_c   1.000
_cell.angle_alpha   90.00
_cell.angle_beta   90.00
_cell.angle_gamma   90.00
#
_symmetry.space_group_name_H-M   'P 1'
#
loop_
_entity.id
_entity.type
_entity.pdbx_description
1 polymer ?
#
loop_
_entity_poly.entity_id
_entity_poly.type
_entity_poly.pdbx_seq_one_letter_code
_entity_poly.pdbx_strand_id
1 'polypeptide(L)' 'MTKQAAPKTDHGTEYHVHYLDAESGRLGHETFDHLAEAERFADSKLSAPASWATVDAVPAAREGRLVA' A
#
# COMPACT_ATOMS: atom_id res chain seq x y z
N MET A 1 23.27 16.58 -8.34
CA MET A 1 22.85 15.46 -7.46
C MET A 1 21.68 14.76 -8.12
N THR A 2 21.95 13.91 -9.10
CA THR A 2 20.94 13.06 -9.73
C THR A 2 20.60 11.95 -8.75
N LYS A 3 19.37 11.96 -8.20
CA LYS A 3 18.83 10.84 -7.44
C LYS A 3 18.86 9.63 -8.37
N GLN A 4 19.84 8.74 -8.16
CA GLN A 4 19.78 7.39 -8.69
C GLN A 4 18.48 6.77 -8.17
N ALA A 5 17.53 6.57 -9.07
CA ALA A 5 16.48 5.59 -8.85
C ALA A 5 17.20 4.24 -8.78
N ALA A 6 17.20 3.65 -7.59
CA ALA A 6 17.75 2.33 -7.33
C ALA A 6 17.15 1.31 -8.32
N PRO A 7 17.92 0.29 -8.72
CA PRO A 7 17.39 -0.76 -9.59
C PRO A 7 16.19 -1.42 -8.93
N LYS A 8 15.01 -1.34 -9.57
CA LYS A 8 13.84 -2.14 -9.22
C LYS A 8 14.13 -3.60 -9.58
N THR A 9 14.82 -4.31 -8.69
CA THR A 9 14.96 -5.77 -8.69
C THR A 9 14.65 -6.20 -7.27
N ASP A 10 13.46 -6.72 -6.98
CA ASP A 10 13.11 -8.13 -7.17
C ASP A 10 11.57 -8.24 -7.08
N HIS A 11 10.96 -9.36 -7.49
CA HIS A 11 9.52 -9.59 -7.42
C HIS A 11 9.03 -9.71 -5.96
N GLY A 12 9.09 -8.61 -5.20
CA GLY A 12 8.68 -8.51 -3.81
C GLY A 12 7.18 -8.33 -3.66
N THR A 13 6.63 -8.68 -2.51
CA THR A 13 5.23 -8.39 -2.18
C THR A 13 5.02 -6.88 -2.09
N GLU A 14 4.08 -6.35 -2.86
CA GLU A 14 3.54 -4.99 -2.74
C GLU A 14 2.45 -4.97 -1.67
N TYR A 15 2.37 -3.91 -0.88
CA TYR A 15 1.39 -3.78 0.20
C TYR A 15 0.44 -2.65 -0.12
N HIS A 16 -0.84 -2.97 -0.24
CA HIS A 16 -1.89 -2.03 -0.55
C HIS A 16 -2.65 -1.70 0.72
N VAL A 17 -2.74 -0.42 1.07
CA VAL A 17 -3.51 0.03 2.22
C VAL A 17 -4.80 0.67 1.73
N HIS A 18 -5.93 0.11 2.14
CA HIS A 18 -7.25 0.69 1.95
C HIS A 18 -7.76 1.23 3.29
N TYR A 19 -8.22 2.47 3.33
CA TYR A 19 -8.63 3.09 4.59
C TYR A 19 -9.83 4.00 4.41
N LEU A 20 -10.60 4.16 5.49
CA LEU A 20 -11.60 5.20 5.61
C LEU A 20 -10.99 6.43 6.29
N ASP A 21 -10.91 7.52 5.54
CA ASP A 21 -10.60 8.83 6.07
C ASP A 21 -11.83 9.36 6.81
N ALA A 22 -11.82 9.27 8.14
CA ALA A 22 -12.98 9.67 8.96
C ALA A 22 -13.23 11.19 8.95
N GLU A 23 -12.23 12.01 8.63
CA GLU A 23 -12.39 13.46 8.52
C GLU A 23 -13.18 13.85 7.26
N SER A 24 -12.87 13.20 6.14
CA SER A 24 -13.53 13.46 4.85
C SER A 24 -14.70 12.52 4.54
N GLY A 25 -14.83 11.41 5.30
CA GLY A 25 -15.76 10.32 5.04
C GLY A 25 -15.47 9.57 3.74
N ARG A 26 -14.21 9.58 3.27
CA ARG A 26 -13.84 9.04 1.96
C ARG A 26 -12.93 7.83 2.10
N LEU A 27 -13.05 6.92 1.14
CA LEU A 27 -12.11 5.80 1.01
C LEU A 27 -10.84 6.28 0.31
N GLY A 28 -9.70 5.98 0.91
CA GLY A 28 -8.38 6.20 0.36
C GLY A 28 -7.69 4.88 0.04
N HIS A 29 -6.71 4.96 -0.85
CA HIS A 29 -5.88 3.85 -1.27
C HIS A 29 -4.44 4.33 -1.47
N GLU A 30 -3.47 3.64 -0.89
CA GLU A 30 -2.03 3.89 -1.01
C GLU A 30 -1.30 2.56 -1.16
N THR A 31 -0.16 2.56 -1.85
CA THR A 31 0.67 1.38 -2.05
C THR A 31 2.07 1.59 -1.48
N PHE A 32 2.65 0.53 -0.94
CA PHE A 32 3.95 0.53 -0.28
C PHE A 32 4.75 -0.71 -0.68
N ASP A 33 6.07 -0.57 -0.77
CA ASP A 33 6.97 -1.70 -1.04
C ASP A 33 7.33 -2.49 0.23
N HIS A 34 6.97 -1.97 1.42
CA HIS A 34 7.38 -2.51 2.71
C HIS A 34 6.20 -2.61 3.69
N LEU A 35 6.03 -3.80 4.30
CA LEU A 35 4.96 -4.07 5.26
C LEU A 35 4.96 -3.10 6.45
N ALA A 36 6.14 -2.84 7.02
CA ALA A 36 6.26 -1.97 8.19
C ALA A 36 5.81 -0.52 7.91
N GLU A 37 5.99 -0.03 6.68
CA GLU A 37 5.50 1.28 6.27
C GLU A 37 3.98 1.28 6.06
N ALA A 38 3.46 0.23 5.41
CA ALA A 38 2.02 0.05 5.22
C ALA A 38 1.26 -0.04 6.55
N GLU A 39 1.75 -0.83 7.51
CA GLU A 39 1.16 -0.96 8.84
C GLU A 39 1.20 0.35 9.62
N ARG A 40 2.34 1.06 9.58
CA ARG A 40 2.47 2.36 10.24
C ARG A 40 1.48 3.37 9.66
N PHE A 41 1.31 3.37 8.34
CA PHE A 41 0.32 4.23 7.68
C PHE A 41 -1.10 3.82 8.08
N ALA A 42 -1.43 2.54 8.07
CA ALA A 42 -2.74 2.03 8.48
C ALA A 42 -3.09 2.45 9.93
N ASP A 43 -2.15 2.27 10.86
CA ASP A 43 -2.31 2.69 12.26
C ASP A 43 -2.58 4.19 12.38
N SER A 44 -1.87 5.01 11.59
CA SER A 44 -2.09 6.47 11.57
C SER A 44 -3.49 6.88 11.10
N LYS A 45 -4.21 6.01 10.37
CA LYS A 45 -5.57 6.25 9.90
C LYS A 45 -6.65 5.84 10.91
N LEU A 46 -6.30 5.12 11.97
CA LEU A 46 -7.22 4.73 13.06
C LEU A 46 -7.46 5.86 14.07
N SER A 47 -7.70 7.09 13.58
CA SER A 47 -7.86 8.28 14.40
C SER A 47 -9.25 8.45 15.00
N ALA A 48 -10.27 7.76 14.48
CA ALA A 48 -11.65 7.84 14.96
C ALA A 48 -12.25 6.44 15.18
N PRO A 49 -13.27 6.31 16.04
CA PRO A 49 -13.92 5.01 16.32
C PRO A 49 -14.55 4.34 15.09
N ALA A 50 -14.92 5.12 14.07
CA ALA A 50 -15.47 4.63 12.82
C ALA A 50 -14.40 4.41 11.73
N SER A 51 -13.15 4.84 11.97
CA SER A 51 -12.04 4.64 11.05
C SER A 51 -11.70 3.15 10.95
N TRP A 52 -11.30 2.74 9.75
CA TRP A 52 -10.72 1.43 9.52
C TRP A 52 -9.63 1.54 8.47
N ALA A 53 -8.66 0.64 8.53
CA ALA A 53 -7.63 0.46 7.52
C ALA A 53 -7.34 -1.03 7.36
N THR A 54 -7.23 -1.50 6.12
CA THR A 54 -6.78 -2.85 5.77
C THR A 54 -5.46 -2.77 5.04
N VAL A 55 -4.58 -3.73 5.31
CA VAL A 55 -3.30 -3.89 4.61
C VAL A 55 -3.35 -5.21 3.86
N ASP A 56 -3.30 -5.13 2.54
CA ASP A 56 -3.35 -6.27 1.64
C ASP A 56 -1.96 -6.53 1.09
N ALA A 57 -1.44 -7.74 1.32
CA ALA A 57 -0.16 -8.20 0.78
C ALA A 57 -0.39 -8.81 -0.62
N VAL A 58 -0.01 -8.07 -1.65
CA VAL A 58 -0.16 -8.46 -3.05
C VAL A 58 1.20 -8.92 -3.59
N PRO A 59 1.37 -10.17 -4.03
CA PRO A 59 2.61 -10.57 -4.68
C PRO A 59 2.80 -9.72 -5.94
N ALA A 60 3.95 -9.03 -6.11
CA ALA A 60 4.22 -8.30 -7.34
C ALA A 60 4.04 -9.26 -8.52
N ALA A 61 3.09 -8.95 -9.38
CA ALA A 61 2.82 -9.80 -10.51
C ALA A 61 4.10 -9.91 -11.33
N ARG A 62 4.59 -11.14 -11.52
CA ARG A 62 5.45 -11.43 -12.67
C ARG A 62 4.67 -10.95 -13.89
N GLU A 63 5.26 -10.05 -14.68
CA GLU A 63 4.77 -9.71 -16.01
C GLU A 63 4.51 -11.03 -16.75
N GLY A 64 3.24 -11.38 -16.79
CA GLY A 64 2.75 -12.73 -16.96
C GLY A 64 1.38 -12.62 -17.55
N ARG A 65 1.30 -11.90 -18.67
CA ARG A 65 0.30 -11.99 -19.74
C ARG A 65 -0.96 -12.73 -19.29
N LEU A 66 -2.01 -12.00 -18.97
CA LEU A 66 -3.35 -12.56 -19.04
C LEU A 66 -3.61 -12.95 -20.51
N VAL A 67 -3.51 -14.24 -20.79
CA VAL A 67 -4.26 -14.88 -21.87
C VAL A 67 -5.54 -15.42 -21.27
N ALA A 68 -6.67 -14.85 -21.69
CA ALA A 68 -7.91 -15.54 -22.01
C ALA A 68 -8.90 -14.51 -22.57
#